data_AF-W1XKY4-F1
#
_entry.id   AF-W1XKY4-F1
#
_cell.length_a   1.000
_cell.length_b   1.000
_cell.length_c   1.000
_cell.angle_alpha   90.00
_cell.angle_beta   90.00
_cell.angle_gamma   90.00
#
_symmetry.space_group_name_H-M   'P 1'
#
loop_
_entity.id
_entity.type
_entity.pdbx_description
1 polymer ?
#
loop_
_entity_poly.entity_id
_entity_poly.type
_entity_poly.pdbx_seq_one_letter_code
_entity_poly.pdbx_strand_id
1 'polypeptide(L)' 'PEQKRQIVAQFRQNSLLRLKPGDDAEVVFNALPGQVFHGKLTSILPVVPGGSYQAQGVLQSLTVVPGTDGVLG' A
#
# COMPACT_ATOMS: atom_id res chain seq x y z
N PRO A 1 -5.01 30.61 14.45
CA PRO A 1 -4.63 29.48 13.59
C PRO A 1 -5.85 28.59 13.27
N GLU A 2 -6.30 28.59 12.01
CA GLU A 2 -7.38 27.72 11.55
C GLU A 2 -6.81 26.32 11.29
N GLN A 3 -6.92 25.43 12.28
CA GLN A 3 -6.53 24.04 12.10
C GLN A 3 -7.55 23.39 11.15
N LYS A 4 -7.13 23.05 9.93
CA LYS A 4 -7.95 22.24 9.02
C LYS A 4 -8.24 20.90 9.69
N ARG A 5 -9.52 20.61 9.91
CA ARG A 5 -10.00 19.36 10.51
C ARG A 5 -9.86 18.25 9.48
N GLN A 6 -8.72 17.56 9.51
CA GLN A 6 -8.45 16.40 8.67
C GLN A 6 -8.53 15.13 9.51
N ILE A 7 -9.17 14.10 8.96
CA ILE A 7 -9.26 12.76 9.55
C ILE A 7 -8.45 11.83 8.65
N VAL A 8 -7.57 11.05 9.26
CA VAL A 8 -6.79 10.02 8.57
C VAL A 8 -7.32 8.66 8.99
N ALA A 9 -7.63 7.81 8.02
CA ALA A 9 -8.09 6.45 8.23
C ALA A 9 -7.20 5.48 7.45
N GLN A 10 -7.08 4.26 7.96
CA GLN A 10 -6.33 3.18 7.30
C GLN A 10 -7.29 2.18 6.68
N PHE A 11 -6.96 1.76 5.45
CA PHE A 11 -7.72 0.76 4.72
C PHE A 11 -6.77 -0.28 4.13
N ARG A 12 -7.28 -1.47 3.82
CA ARG A 12 -6.52 -2.47 3.07
C ARG A 12 -6.24 -2.01 1.64
N GLN A 13 -5.14 -2.47 1.07
CA GLN A 13 -4.66 -2.04 -0.26
C GLN A 13 -5.68 -2.24 -1.38
N ASN A 14 -6.34 -3.40 -1.46
CA ASN A 14 -7.36 -3.67 -2.49
C ASN A 14 -8.56 -2.71 -2.39
N SER A 15 -8.83 -2.18 -1.20
CA SER A 15 -9.86 -1.18 -0.99
C SER A 15 -9.40 0.21 -1.47
N LEU A 16 -8.12 0.56 -1.24
CA LEU A 16 -7.55 1.84 -1.70
C LEU A 16 -7.57 1.98 -3.23
N LEU A 17 -7.41 0.87 -3.97
CA LEU A 17 -7.49 0.87 -5.45
C LEU A 17 -8.83 1.36 -6.01
N ARG A 18 -9.89 1.33 -5.19
CA ARG A 18 -11.25 1.72 -5.58
C ARG A 18 -11.57 3.16 -5.21
N LEU A 19 -10.71 3.83 -4.43
CA LEU A 19 -10.94 5.18 -3.93
C LEU A 19 -10.34 6.23 -4.86
N LYS A 20 -10.99 7.39 -4.95
CA LYS A 20 -10.54 8.54 -5.73
C LYS A 20 -10.70 9.85 -4.93
N PRO A 21 -9.74 10.78 -5.01
CA PRO A 21 -9.92 12.11 -4.44
C PRO A 21 -11.23 12.74 -4.95
N GLY A 22 -12.02 13.29 -4.04
CA GLY A 22 -13.35 13.84 -4.29
C GLY A 22 -14.52 12.90 -3.95
N ASP A 23 -14.25 11.61 -3.75
CA ASP A 23 -15.25 10.63 -3.29
C ASP A 23 -15.91 11.12 -1.99
N ASP A 24 -17.23 10.93 -1.89
CA ASP A 24 -17.97 11.23 -0.68
C ASP A 24 -17.54 10.30 0.47
N ALA A 25 -17.44 10.88 1.66
CA ALA A 25 -17.04 10.18 2.86
C ALA A 25 -17.97 10.54 4.02
N GLU A 26 -18.27 9.55 4.85
CA GLU A 26 -19.02 9.71 6.08
C GLU A 26 -18.20 9.18 7.25
N VAL A 27 -18.19 9.92 8.36
CA VAL A 27 -17.49 9.56 9.58
C VAL A 27 -18.46 9.60 10.75
N VAL A 28 -18.47 8.53 11.53
CA VAL A 28 -19.21 8.44 12.79
C VAL A 28 -18.21 8.27 13.91
N PHE A 29 -18.34 9.07 14.96
CA PHE A 29 -17.49 8.98 16.14
C PHE A 29 -18.24 8.25 17.26
N ASN A 30 -17.62 7.25 17.86
CA ASN A 30 -18.20 6.54 19.01
C ASN A 30 -18.50 7.49 20.19
N ALA A 31 -17.73 8.59 20.32
CA ALA A 31 -17.95 9.62 21.33
C ALA A 31 -19.17 10.52 21.04
N LEU A 32 -19.71 10.49 19.81
CA LEU A 32 -20.86 11.28 19.36
C LEU A 32 -21.85 10.35 18.62
N PRO A 33 -22.51 9.42 19.32
CA PRO A 33 -23.42 8.47 18.69
C PRO A 33 -24.60 9.19 18.03
N GLY A 34 -25.05 8.66 16.88
CA GLY A 34 -26.16 9.22 16.11
C GLY A 34 -25.80 10.44 15.24
N GLN A 35 -24.56 10.93 15.31
CA GLN A 35 -24.09 12.03 14.45
C GLN A 35 -23.22 11.49 13.30
N VAL A 36 -23.63 11.81 12.07
CA VAL A 36 -22.89 11.50 10.85
C VAL A 36 -22.23 12.78 10.32
N PHE A 37 -20.91 12.74 10.18
CA PHE A 37 -20.13 13.84 9.64
C PHE A 37 -19.78 13.55 8.18
N HIS A 38 -20.30 14.37 7.28
CA HIS A 38 -20.04 14.24 5.86
C HIS A 38 -18.75 14.97 5.48
N GLY A 39 -18.06 14.45 4.48
CA GLY A 39 -16.83 15.01 3.96
C GLY A 39 -16.48 14.45 2.60
N LYS A 40 -15.28 14.77 2.13
CA LYS A 40 -14.73 14.25 0.89
C LYS A 40 -13.35 13.68 1.11
N LEU A 41 -13.04 12.63 0.38
CA LEU A 41 -11.68 12.10 0.32
C LEU A 41 -10.76 13.14 -0.31
N THR A 42 -9.82 13.67 0.46
CA THR A 42 -8.93 14.74 0.00
C THR A 42 -7.69 14.20 -0.70
N SER A 43 -7.11 13.11 -0.19
CA SER A 43 -5.93 12.49 -0.76
C SER A 43 -5.78 11.05 -0.28
N ILE A 44 -5.17 10.20 -1.11
CA ILE A 44 -4.71 8.87 -0.72
C ILE A 44 -3.20 8.98 -0.49
N LEU A 45 -2.76 8.68 0.73
CA LEU A 45 -1.33 8.70 1.04
C LEU A 45 -0.65 7.51 0.35
N PRO A 46 0.52 7.72 -0.29
CA PRO A 46 1.24 6.63 -0.94
C PRO A 46 1.67 5.61 0.10
N VAL A 47 1.31 4.34 -0.11
CA VAL A 47 1.95 3.22 0.59
C VAL A 47 3.31 3.05 -0.08
N VAL A 48 4.40 3.42 0.61
CA VAL A 48 5.74 3.06 0.15
C VAL A 48 5.89 1.55 0.36
N PRO A 49 6.06 0.73 -0.70
CA PRO A 49 6.40 -0.67 -0.52
C PRO A 49 7.86 -0.70 -0.08
N GLY A 50 8.11 -0.78 1.22
CA GLY A 50 9.43 -1.04 1.77
C GLY A 50 9.87 -2.44 1.37
N GLY A 51 10.44 -2.60 0.18
CA GLY A 51 11.08 -3.83 -0.27
C GLY A 51 10.16 -4.84 -0.95
N SER A 52 9.64 -4.52 -2.14
CA SER A 52 9.38 -5.58 -3.12
C SER A 52 10.71 -5.94 -3.81
N TYR A 53 11.60 -6.63 -3.11
CA TYR A 53 12.46 -7.57 -3.81
C TYR A 53 11.49 -8.62 -4.35
N GLN A 54 11.11 -8.45 -5.63
CA GLN A 54 10.62 -9.56 -6.42
C GLN A 54 11.63 -10.67 -6.22
N ALA A 55 11.30 -11.69 -5.44
CA ALA A 55 11.98 -12.97 -5.57
C ALA A 55 11.66 -13.42 -7.00
N GLN A 56 12.49 -13.02 -7.96
CA GLN A 56 12.47 -13.57 -9.29
C GLN A 56 12.62 -15.07 -9.09
N GLY A 57 11.54 -15.79 -9.37
CA GLY A 57 11.49 -17.23 -9.29
C GLY A 57 12.53 -17.80 -10.25
N VAL A 58 13.72 -18.05 -9.74
CA VAL A 58 14.67 -18.95 -10.36
C VAL A 58 14.61 -20.20 -9.49
N LEU A 59 13.85 -21.19 -9.96
CA LEU A 59 14.06 -22.55 -9.51
C LEU A 59 15.51 -22.88 -9.83
N GLN A 60 16.37 -22.97 -8.82
CA GLN A 60 17.71 -23.51 -8.99
C GLN A 60 17.56 -25.00 -9.29
N SER A 61 17.36 -25.35 -10.57
CA SER A 61 17.57 -26.71 -11.03
C SER A 61 19.06 -27.00 -10.86
N LEU A 62 19.37 -28.00 -10.02
CA LEU A 62 20.70 -28.58 -9.90
C LEU A 62 21.13 -29.13 -11.27
N THR A 63 21.84 -28.34 -12.06
CA THR A 63 22.67 -28.90 -13.13
C THR A 63 24.06 -29.08 -12.55
N VAL A 64 24.27 -30.23 -11.90
CA VAL A 64 25.61 -30.75 -11.71
C VAL A 64 26.12 -31.13 -13.10
N VAL A 65 27.01 -30.31 -13.66
CA VAL A 65 27.91 -30.75 -14.74
C VAL A 65 29.30 -30.86 -14.12
N PRO A 66 29.80 -32.07 -13.83
CA PRO A 66 31.15 -32.26 -13.37
C PRO A 66 32.13 -32.02 -14.53
N GLY A 67 33.10 -31.11 -14.31
CA GLY A 67 34.32 -31.00 -15.11
C GLY A 67 34.21 -30.16 -16.38
N THR A 68 34.52 -28.87 -16.27
CA THR A 68 35.31 -28.13 -17.28
C THR A 68 36.08 -27.02 -16.58
N ASP A 69 37.34 -27.30 -16.30
CA ASP A 69 38.39 -26.34 -15.97
C ASP A 69 38.51 -25.26 -17.06
N GLY A 70 38.82 -24.01 -16.67
CA GLY A 70 39.23 -22.99 -17.65
C GLY A 70 39.16 -21.53 -17.18
N VAL A 71 40.33 -20.99 -16.85
CA VAL A 71 40.74 -19.57 -16.68
C VAL A 71 39.95 -18.56 -17.53
N LEU A 72 39.71 -17.33 -17.02
CA LEU A 72 40.05 -16.01 -17.62
C LEU A 72 39.30 -14.88 -16.89
N GLY A 73 40.04 -13.95 -16.28
CA GLY A 73 39.54 -12.66 -15.76
C GLY A 73 40.15 -12.26 -14.43
#